data_AF-A0A535ZP64-F1
#
_entry.id   AF-A0A535ZP64-F1
#
_cell.length_a   1.000
_cell.length_b   1.000
_cell.length_c   1.000
_cell.angle_alpha   90.00
_cell.angle_beta   90.00
_cell.angle_gamma   90.00
#
_symmetry.space_group_name_H-M   'P 1'
#
loop_
_entity.id
_entity.type
_entity.pdbx_description
1 polymer ?
#
loop_
_entity_poly.entity_id
_entity_poly.type
_entity_poly.pdbx_seq_one_letter_code
_entity_poly.pdbx_strand_id
1 'polypeptide(L)'
;MIDHTSTRIEQQESALRRLNRRRYAFQRMLQATDRVLWQLEEMNRDGVKNVPAPLRSELRDAVEHMPDHIREPLADTGHVQDTLDSLFEVQERLFRWRFPEWDDTEADDFEYEG
;
A
#
# COMPACT_ATOMS: atom_id res chain seq x y z
N MET A 1 -9.79 40.55 22.49
CA MET A 1 -8.54 40.23 21.77
C MET A 1 -8.15 38.78 22.06
N ILE A 2 -8.98 37.82 21.63
CA ILE A 2 -8.84 36.35 21.87
C ILE A 2 -9.07 35.53 20.56
N ASP A 3 -9.28 36.16 19.40
CA ASP A 3 -9.68 35.40 18.18
C ASP A 3 -8.54 34.76 17.39
N HIS A 4 -7.30 35.26 17.51
CA HIS A 4 -6.19 34.77 16.69
C HIS A 4 -5.57 33.44 17.19
N THR A 5 -5.71 33.12 18.48
CA THR A 5 -5.20 31.87 19.07
C THR A 5 -6.14 30.70 18.81
N SER A 6 -7.46 30.88 18.93
CA SER A 6 -8.44 29.81 18.64
C SER A 6 -8.38 29.35 17.18
N THR A 7 -8.30 30.29 16.23
CA THR A 7 -8.22 29.98 14.80
C THR A 7 -6.97 29.17 14.46
N ARG A 8 -5.83 29.47 15.10
CA ARG A 8 -4.56 28.75 14.89
C ARG A 8 -4.59 27.35 15.49
N ILE A 9 -5.22 27.17 16.65
CA ILE A 9 -5.38 25.87 17.30
C ILE A 9 -6.31 24.97 16.47
N GLU A 10 -7.43 25.48 15.97
CA GLU A 10 -8.35 24.73 15.11
C GLU A 10 -7.70 24.31 13.79
N GLN A 11 -6.89 25.18 13.19
CA GLN A 11 -6.12 24.84 11.99
C GLN A 11 -5.09 23.74 12.27
N GLN A 12 -4.37 23.81 13.39
CA GLN A 12 -3.42 22.79 13.82
C GLN A 12 -4.09 21.44 14.11
N GLU A 13 -5.23 21.43 14.81
CA GLU A 13 -6.01 20.21 15.03
C GLU A 13 -6.52 19.60 13.73
N SER A 14 -6.99 20.43 12.79
CA SER A 14 -7.48 19.95 11.50
C SER A 14 -6.36 19.32 10.66
N ALA A 15 -5.15 19.89 10.71
CA ALA A 15 -3.96 19.36 10.06
C ALA A 15 -3.52 18.04 10.70
N LEU A 16 -3.51 17.94 12.03
CA LEU A 16 -3.22 16.70 12.76
C LEU A 16 -4.23 15.60 12.45
N ARG A 17 -5.53 15.91 12.40
CA ARG A 17 -6.58 14.96 12.02
C ARG A 17 -6.40 14.48 10.57
N ARG A 18 -6.03 15.36 9.64
CA ARG A 18 -5.72 14.99 8.25
C ARG A 18 -4.49 14.08 8.18
N LEU A 19 -3.42 14.39 8.90
CA LEU A 19 -2.20 13.58 8.96
C LEU A 19 -2.50 12.17 9.51
N ASN A 20 -3.19 12.08 10.65
CA ASN A 20 -3.57 10.81 11.26
C ASN A 20 -4.44 9.98 10.33
N ARG A 21 -5.46 10.58 9.69
CA ARG A 21 -6.30 9.87 8.70
C ARG A 21 -5.47 9.29 7.56
N ARG A 22 -4.52 10.04 7.02
CA ARG A 22 -3.61 9.56 5.96
C ARG A 22 -2.72 8.42 6.43
N ARG A 23 -2.14 8.53 7.64
CA ARG A 23 -1.33 7.47 8.24
C ARG A 23 -2.12 6.17 8.41
N TYR A 24 -3.32 6.24 8.98
CA TYR A 24 -4.15 5.06 9.18
C TYR A 24 -4.66 4.47 7.85
N ALA A 25 -4.96 5.31 6.86
CA ALA A 25 -5.35 4.82 5.54
C ALA A 25 -4.20 4.05 4.87
N PHE A 26 -2.98 4.58 4.89
CA PHE A 26 -1.78 3.90 4.39
C PHE A 26 -1.57 2.54 5.06
N GLN A 27 -1.55 2.50 6.40
CA GLN A 27 -1.33 1.26 7.14
C GLN A 27 -2.39 0.19 6.83
N ARG A 28 -3.66 0.58 6.69
CA ARG A 28 -4.72 -0.36 6.31
C ARG A 28 -4.55 -0.90 4.90
N MET A 29 -4.22 -0.03 3.94
CA MET A 29 -3.99 -0.43 2.55
C MET A 29 -2.81 -1.40 2.44
N LEU A 30 -1.70 -1.10 3.13
CA LEU A 30 -0.52 -1.96 3.18
C LEU A 30 -0.84 -3.34 3.78
N GLN A 31 -1.48 -3.39 4.94
CA GLN A 31 -1.87 -4.64 5.60
C GLN A 31 -2.82 -5.49 4.76
N ALA A 32 -3.75 -4.86 4.03
CA ALA A 32 -4.66 -5.57 3.15
C ALA A 32 -3.90 -6.24 1.99
N THR A 33 -2.93 -5.54 1.40
CA THR A 33 -2.09 -6.10 0.32
C THR A 33 -1.10 -7.15 0.81
N ASP A 34 -0.47 -6.99 1.98
CA ASP A 34 0.54 -7.94 2.50
C ASP A 34 -0.06 -9.34 2.71
N ARG A 35 -1.31 -9.38 3.20
CA ARG A 35 -2.03 -10.64 3.41
C ARG A 35 -2.26 -11.40 2.11
N VAL A 36 -2.58 -10.69 1.02
CA VAL A 36 -2.82 -11.29 -0.29
C VAL A 36 -1.49 -11.65 -0.96
N LEU A 37 -0.48 -10.81 -0.81
CA LEU A 37 0.88 -11.05 -1.29
C LEU A 37 1.43 -12.36 -0.75
N TRP A 38 1.34 -12.57 0.57
CA TRP A 38 1.81 -13.80 1.21
C TRP A 38 1.15 -15.07 0.63
N GLN A 39 -0.16 -15.02 0.35
CA GLN A 39 -0.86 -16.15 -0.28
C GLN A 39 -0.41 -16.37 -1.73
N LEU A 40 -0.21 -15.30 -2.49
CA LEU A 40 0.29 -15.39 -3.87
C LEU A 40 1.74 -15.92 -3.92
N GLU A 41 2.58 -15.56 -2.96
CA GLU A 41 3.95 -16.07 -2.82
C GLU A 41 3.97 -17.58 -2.50
N GLU A 42 3.12 -18.03 -1.57
CA GLU A 42 2.96 -19.45 -1.25
C GLU A 42 2.50 -20.23 -2.49
N MET A 43 1.49 -19.72 -3.18
CA MET A 43 1.00 -20.31 -4.43
C MET A 43 2.08 -20.37 -5.52
N ASN A 44 2.85 -19.30 -5.71
CA ASN A 44 3.92 -19.26 -6.70
C ASN A 44 5.02 -20.28 -6.34
N ARG A 45 5.40 -20.35 -5.06
CA ARG A 45 6.36 -21.34 -4.54
C ARG A 45 5.89 -22.78 -4.77
N ASP A 46 4.60 -23.04 -4.60
CA ASP A 46 3.98 -24.35 -4.81
C ASP A 46 3.71 -24.65 -6.30
N GLY A 47 4.04 -23.71 -7.20
CA GLY A 47 3.90 -23.86 -8.64
C GLY A 47 2.46 -23.75 -9.15
N VAL A 48 1.52 -23.25 -8.34
CA VAL A 48 0.13 -23.01 -8.73
C VAL A 48 0.09 -21.94 -9.82
N LYS A 49 -0.67 -22.21 -10.90
CA LYS A 49 -0.68 -21.34 -12.08
C LYS A 49 -1.74 -20.26 -12.05
N ASN A 50 -2.89 -20.53 -11.43
CA ASN A 50 -4.05 -19.64 -11.47
C ASN A 50 -4.52 -19.26 -10.07
N VAL A 51 -4.90 -18.00 -9.91
CA VAL A 51 -5.43 -17.43 -8.68
C VAL A 51 -6.89 -17.86 -8.49
N PRO A 52 -7.25 -18.50 -7.36
CA PRO A 52 -8.62 -18.87 -7.04
C PRO A 52 -9.55 -17.66 -7.04
N ALA A 53 -10.79 -17.86 -7.47
CA ALA A 53 -11.80 -16.79 -7.50
C ALA A 53 -12.02 -16.09 -6.13
N PRO A 54 -11.98 -16.77 -4.97
CA PRO A 54 -12.05 -16.11 -3.68
C PRO A 54 -10.89 -15.13 -3.46
N LEU A 55 -9.65 -15.55 -3.77
CA LEU A 55 -8.46 -14.72 -3.61
C LEU A 55 -8.45 -13.52 -4.59
N ARG A 56 -8.94 -13.71 -5.82
CA ARG A 56 -9.15 -12.58 -6.76
C ARG A 56 -10.18 -11.57 -6.27
N SER A 57 -11.16 -12.00 -5.47
CA SER A 57 -12.15 -11.10 -4.89
C SER A 57 -11.56 -10.36 -3.70
N GLU A 58 -10.86 -11.06 -2.81
CA GLU A 58 -10.11 -10.46 -1.69
C GLU A 58 -9.09 -9.43 -2.18
N LEU A 59 -8.39 -9.71 -3.27
CA LEU A 59 -7.46 -8.78 -3.90
C LEU A 59 -8.15 -7.50 -4.41
N ARG A 60 -9.30 -7.64 -5.06
CA ARG A 60 -10.09 -6.49 -5.54
C ARG A 60 -10.58 -5.63 -4.39
N ASP A 61 -11.03 -6.26 -3.30
CA ASP A 61 -11.45 -5.56 -2.09
C ASP A 61 -10.26 -4.85 -1.41
N ALA A 62 -9.09 -5.49 -1.37
CA ALA A 62 -7.88 -4.92 -0.77
C ALA A 62 -7.42 -3.62 -1.46
N VAL A 63 -7.55 -3.54 -2.79
CA VAL A 63 -7.15 -2.36 -3.57
C VAL A 63 -8.29 -1.37 -3.81
N GLU A 64 -9.54 -1.68 -3.43
CA GLU A 64 -10.73 -0.89 -3.77
C GLU A 64 -10.61 0.56 -3.28
N HIS A 65 -10.05 0.76 -2.09
CA HIS A 65 -9.92 2.07 -1.46
C HIS A 65 -8.63 2.81 -1.82
N MET A 66 -7.79 2.23 -2.68
CA MET A 66 -6.58 2.88 -3.16
C MET A 66 -6.92 3.92 -4.24
N PRO A 67 -6.18 5.04 -4.31
CA PRO A 67 -6.20 5.93 -5.47
C PRO A 67 -6.04 5.17 -6.79
N ASP A 68 -6.75 5.60 -7.84
CA ASP A 68 -6.78 4.89 -9.13
C ASP A 68 -5.39 4.64 -9.73
N HIS A 69 -4.52 5.64 -9.72
CA HIS A 69 -3.14 5.54 -10.22
C HIS A 69 -2.26 4.57 -9.43
N ILE A 70 -2.64 4.21 -8.20
CA ILE A 70 -1.92 3.23 -7.38
C ILE A 70 -2.38 1.81 -7.74
N ARG A 71 -3.68 1.59 -7.95
CA ARG A 71 -4.25 0.27 -8.26
C ARG A 71 -4.23 -0.11 -9.74
N GLU A 72 -4.06 0.85 -10.65
CA GLU A 72 -4.04 0.65 -12.11
C GLU A 72 -3.15 -0.50 -12.60
N PRO A 73 -1.95 -0.77 -12.04
CA PRO A 73 -1.09 -1.86 -12.52
C PRO A 73 -1.65 -3.26 -12.30
N LEU A 74 -2.64 -3.41 -11.41
CA LEU A 74 -3.12 -4.71 -10.98
C LEU A 74 -3.62 -5.53 -12.17
N ALA A 75 -2.97 -6.66 -12.43
CA ALA A 75 -3.32 -7.55 -13.53
C ALA A 75 -4.58 -8.38 -13.19
N ASP A 76 -5.54 -8.44 -14.12
CA ASP A 76 -6.73 -9.33 -14.03
C ASP A 76 -6.58 -10.56 -14.95
N THR A 77 -5.35 -11.02 -15.20
CA THR A 77 -5.09 -12.22 -16.02
C THR A 77 -5.47 -13.51 -15.30
N GLY A 78 -5.51 -13.46 -13.97
CA GLY A 78 -5.75 -14.61 -13.11
C GLY A 78 -4.56 -15.57 -12.99
N HIS A 79 -3.41 -15.28 -13.61
CA HIS A 79 -2.18 -16.03 -13.41
C HIS A 79 -1.47 -15.56 -12.14
N VAL A 80 -0.95 -16.52 -11.37
CA VAL A 80 -0.33 -16.23 -10.07
C VAL A 80 0.88 -15.30 -10.21
N GLN A 81 1.75 -15.54 -11.20
CA GLN A 81 2.96 -14.72 -11.42
C GLN A 81 2.60 -13.29 -11.81
N ASP A 82 1.78 -13.10 -12.84
CA ASP A 82 1.32 -11.76 -13.25
C ASP A 82 0.61 -11.01 -12.10
N THR A 83 -0.19 -11.73 -11.30
CA THR A 83 -0.90 -11.13 -10.17
C THR A 83 0.07 -10.72 -9.06
N LEU A 84 1.10 -11.54 -8.79
CA LEU A 84 2.14 -11.25 -7.82
C LEU A 84 2.96 -10.03 -8.24
N ASP A 85 3.46 -10.03 -9.48
CA ASP A 85 4.28 -8.94 -10.03
C ASP A 85 3.51 -7.60 -10.03
N SER A 86 2.26 -7.62 -10.47
CA SER A 86 1.42 -6.41 -10.45
C SER A 86 1.05 -5.96 -9.04
N LEU A 87 0.87 -6.87 -8.07
CA LEU A 87 0.64 -6.50 -6.69
C LEU A 87 1.89 -5.86 -6.05
N PHE A 88 3.09 -6.33 -6.39
CA PHE A 88 4.34 -5.67 -5.99
C PHE A 88 4.40 -4.23 -6.52
N GLU A 89 4.06 -4.01 -7.80
CA GLU A 89 4.04 -2.65 -8.38
C GLU A 89 3.01 -1.75 -7.67
N VAL A 90 1.83 -2.28 -7.33
CA VAL A 90 0.82 -1.56 -6.54
C VAL A 90 1.37 -1.15 -5.17
N GLN A 91 2.06 -2.04 -4.48
CA GLN A 91 2.68 -1.74 -3.18
C GLN A 91 3.79 -0.70 -3.31
N GLU A 92 4.65 -0.81 -4.33
CA GLU A 92 5.70 0.17 -4.59
C GLU A 92 5.12 1.57 -4.84
N ARG A 93 4.07 1.67 -5.68
CA ARG A 93 3.35 2.93 -5.90
C ARG A 93 2.69 3.45 -4.63
N LEU A 94 2.14 2.58 -3.79
CA LEU A 94 1.57 2.95 -2.49
C LEU A 94 2.64 3.51 -1.54
N PHE A 95 3.82 2.90 -1.52
CA PHE A 95 4.97 3.37 -0.75
C PHE A 95 5.47 4.73 -1.24
N ARG A 96 5.71 4.89 -2.54
CA ARG A 96 6.12 6.18 -3.15
C ARG A 96 5.09 7.29 -2.92
N TRP A 97 3.80 6.96 -3.01
CA TRP A 97 2.73 7.90 -2.69
C TRP A 97 2.79 8.39 -1.24
N ARG A 98 3.19 7.52 -0.31
CA ARG A 98 3.33 7.86 1.11
C ARG A 98 4.67 8.54 1.42
N PHE A 99 5.74 8.18 0.73
CA PHE A 99 7.10 8.66 0.93
C PHE A 99 7.67 9.14 -0.41
N PRO A 100 7.28 10.34 -0.90
CA PRO A 100 7.75 10.85 -2.19
C PRO A 100 9.25 11.12 -2.23
N GLU A 101 9.85 11.36 -1.06
CA GLU A 101 11.28 11.61 -0.87
C GLU A 101 12.09 10.30 -0.76
N TRP A 102 11.44 9.13 -0.82
CA TRP A 102 12.12 7.84 -0.77
C TRP A 102 12.86 7.61 -2.08
N ASP A 103 14.18 7.54 -2.00
CA ASP A 103 15.06 7.24 -3.12
C ASP A 103 15.44 5.76 -3.08
N ASP A 104 14.89 4.96 -4.00
CA ASP A 104 15.17 3.53 -4.15
C ASP A 104 16.54 3.26 -4.79
N THR A 105 17.33 4.31 -5.07
CA THR A 105 18.69 4.21 -5.61
C THR A 105 19.78 4.29 -4.54
N GLU A 106 19.45 4.65 -3.29
CA GLU A 106 20.34 4.48 -2.15
C GLU A 106 20.29 3.00 -1.76
N ALA A 107 21.39 2.27 -2.04
CA ALA A 107 21.55 0.92 -1.52
C ALA A 107 21.39 0.99 0.00
N ASP A 108 20.43 0.24 0.53
CA ASP A 108 20.24 0.08 1.96
C ASP A 108 21.58 -0.41 2.57
N ASP A 109 22.34 0.50 3.18
CA ASP A 109 23.45 0.22 4.09
C ASP A 109 22.86 -0.33 5.41
N PHE A 110 22.01 -1.36 5.32
CA PHE A 110 21.69 -2.21 6.46
C PHE A 110 22.93 -3.06 6.75
N GLU A 111 23.87 -2.45 7.46
CA GLU A 111 24.97 -3.11 8.12
C GLU A 111 24.35 -4.13 9.09
N TYR A 112 24.25 -5.39 8.63
CA TYR A 112 23.93 -6.52 9.49
C TYR A 112 25.09 -6.68 10.48
N GLU A 113 24.98 -6.06 11.65
CA GLU A 113 25.80 -6.43 12.79
C GLU A 113 25.50 -7.89 13.14
N GLY A 114 26.45 -8.77 12.79
CA GLY A 114 26.42 -10.21 13.09
C GLY A 114 26.84 -10.55 14.52
#